data_AF-A0A645IJT6-F1
#
_entry.id   AF-A0A645IJT6-F1
#
_cell.length_a   1.000
_cell.length_b   1.000
_cell.length_c   1.000
_cell.angle_alpha   90.00
_cell.angle_beta   90.00
_cell.angle_gamma   90.00
#
_symmetry.space_group_name_H-M   'P 1'
#
loop_
_entity.id
_entity.type
_entity.pdbx_description
1 polymer ?
#
loop_
_entity_poly.entity_id
_entity_poly.type
_entity_poly.pdbx_seq_one_letter_code
_entity_poly.pdbx_strand_id
1 'polypeptide(L)'
;MNNVIGEIYKIRDTMVSHDHMAIIQVMGNTSGNIALYAGIGGAADHILLPEVPFDRDELCDALNASVIRGKLTRIIVLAEGAGSGQELATYIHEKTGIEIRTIVLGYIQRGGSPCAYDRVLATEFGVHAAELIRDEVYGVTVALSGNNIIHNKLGDIAGVAKPVPKDSIMVQTARNIGITFGD
;
A
#
# COMPACT_ATOMS: atom_id res chain seq x y z
N MET A 1 7.23 -3.27 1.92
CA MET A 1 6.68 -2.01 2.50
C MET A 1 7.77 -0.98 2.74
N ASN A 2 8.88 -1.31 3.42
CA ASN A 2 9.98 -0.38 3.72
C ASN A 2 10.46 0.46 2.52
N ASN A 3 10.66 -0.17 1.35
CA ASN A 3 11.09 0.55 0.15
C ASN A 3 10.08 1.63 -0.27
N VAL A 4 8.79 1.31 -0.29
CA VAL A 4 7.72 2.26 -0.66
C VAL A 4 7.71 3.44 0.29
N ILE A 5 7.81 3.17 1.61
CA ILE A 5 7.88 4.23 2.63
C ILE A 5 9.08 5.14 2.39
N GLY A 6 10.25 4.56 2.11
CA GLY A 6 11.45 5.31 1.77
C GLY A 6 11.28 6.23 0.55
N GLU A 7 10.61 5.74 -0.50
CA GLU A 7 10.31 6.56 -1.68
C GLU A 7 9.29 7.66 -1.39
N ILE A 8 8.26 7.38 -0.57
CA ILE A 8 7.29 8.40 -0.12
C ILE A 8 8.01 9.59 0.54
N TYR A 9 8.98 9.33 1.42
CA TYR A 9 9.77 10.38 2.07
C TYR A 9 10.64 11.16 1.09
N LYS A 10 11.37 10.47 0.20
CA LYS A 10 12.18 11.14 -0.84
C LYS A 10 11.33 12.05 -1.72
N ILE A 11 10.16 11.58 -2.14
CA ILE A 11 9.22 12.36 -2.95
C ILE A 11 8.72 13.56 -2.17
N ARG A 12 8.31 13.37 -0.91
CA ARG A 12 7.86 14.46 -0.03
C ARG A 12 8.90 15.57 0.11
N ASP A 13 10.15 15.22 0.34
CA ASP A 13 11.23 16.19 0.51
C ASP A 13 11.44 17.02 -0.77
N THR A 14 11.23 16.43 -1.95
CA THR A 14 11.31 17.15 -3.23
C THR A 14 10.08 18.00 -3.54
N MET A 15 8.91 17.69 -2.97
CA MET A 15 7.65 18.42 -3.22
C MET A 15 7.54 19.75 -2.49
N VAL A 16 8.40 20.00 -1.49
CA VAL A 16 8.42 21.28 -0.77
C VAL A 16 8.87 22.42 -1.69
N SER A 17 9.64 22.14 -2.75
CA SER A 17 10.20 23.14 -3.66
C SER A 17 9.42 23.32 -4.96
N HIS A 18 8.67 22.31 -5.41
CA HIS A 18 7.84 22.35 -6.61
C HIS A 18 6.76 21.27 -6.50
N ASP A 19 5.54 21.55 -6.95
CA ASP A 19 4.40 20.62 -7.03
C ASP A 19 4.00 20.02 -5.67
N HIS A 20 3.06 20.67 -5.00
CA HIS A 20 2.64 20.34 -3.64
C HIS A 20 1.80 19.06 -3.52
N MET A 21 1.51 18.35 -4.62
CA MET A 21 0.66 17.16 -4.62
C MET A 21 1.25 16.04 -5.48
N ALA A 22 1.27 14.81 -4.95
CA ALA A 22 1.67 13.64 -5.71
C ALA A 22 0.76 12.43 -5.50
N ILE A 23 0.56 11.68 -6.57
CA ILE A 23 0.02 10.31 -6.54
C ILE A 23 1.19 9.33 -6.69
N ILE A 24 1.35 8.46 -5.70
CA ILE A 24 2.35 7.39 -5.69
C ILE A 24 1.62 6.07 -5.90
N GLN A 25 1.73 5.51 -7.10
CA GLN A 25 1.14 4.23 -7.46
C GLN A 25 2.06 3.08 -7.05
N VAL A 26 1.51 2.17 -6.25
CA VAL A 26 2.21 1.03 -5.66
C VAL A 26 1.67 -0.29 -6.20
N MET A 27 2.50 -1.33 -6.14
CA MET A 27 2.10 -2.67 -6.55
C MET A 27 1.13 -3.25 -5.52
N GLY A 28 0.40 -4.29 -5.91
CA GLY A 28 -0.53 -4.98 -5.01
C GLY A 28 -1.47 -5.93 -5.72
N ASN A 29 -1.46 -5.96 -7.05
CA ASN A 29 -2.42 -6.63 -7.90
C ASN A 29 -3.84 -6.29 -7.44
N THR A 30 -4.60 -7.28 -6.99
CA THR A 30 -5.97 -7.12 -6.48
C THR A 30 -6.05 -6.81 -4.99
N SER A 31 -4.92 -6.61 -4.30
CA SER A 31 -4.86 -6.35 -2.85
C SER A 31 -4.25 -5.00 -2.50
N GLY A 32 -4.93 -4.28 -1.61
CA GLY A 32 -4.53 -2.99 -1.08
C GLY A 32 -3.48 -3.01 0.03
N ASN A 33 -2.96 -4.17 0.44
CA ASN A 33 -2.08 -4.27 1.62
C ASN A 33 -0.81 -3.39 1.52
N ILE A 34 -0.16 -3.32 0.36
CA ILE A 34 1.03 -2.48 0.22
C ILE A 34 0.66 -1.00 0.38
N ALA A 35 -0.41 -0.55 -0.29
CA ALA A 35 -0.87 0.84 -0.22
C ALA A 35 -1.32 1.23 1.20
N LEU A 36 -2.05 0.35 1.89
CA LEU A 36 -2.51 0.61 3.25
C LEU A 36 -1.34 0.79 4.23
N TYR A 37 -0.46 -0.20 4.32
CA TYR A 37 0.63 -0.16 5.30
C TYR A 37 1.69 0.88 4.93
N ALA A 38 2.03 1.02 3.65
CA ALA A 38 3.00 2.04 3.23
C ALA A 38 2.41 3.45 3.30
N GLY A 39 1.11 3.63 3.07
CA GLY A 39 0.44 4.91 3.25
C GLY A 39 0.39 5.33 4.71
N ILE A 40 0.08 4.42 5.64
CA ILE A 40 0.17 4.69 7.08
C ILE A 40 1.62 5.01 7.47
N GLY A 41 2.56 4.13 7.14
CA GLY A 41 3.97 4.28 7.53
C GLY A 41 4.69 5.45 6.85
N GLY A 42 4.22 5.85 5.68
CA GLY A 42 4.69 7.01 4.93
C GLY A 42 3.86 8.28 5.17
N ALA A 43 2.92 8.26 6.12
CA ALA A 43 2.05 9.38 6.48
C ALA A 43 1.36 10.02 5.26
N ALA A 44 0.76 9.22 4.39
CA ALA A 44 -0.05 9.67 3.27
C ALA A 44 -1.29 10.46 3.75
N ASP A 45 -1.81 11.34 2.91
CA ASP A 45 -3.07 12.04 3.16
C ASP A 45 -4.27 11.21 2.73
N HIS A 46 -4.11 10.49 1.62
CA HIS A 46 -5.14 9.65 1.03
C HIS A 46 -4.55 8.28 0.68
N ILE A 47 -5.30 7.22 0.95
CA ILE A 47 -4.95 5.85 0.56
C ILE A 47 -6.10 5.27 -0.25
N LEU A 48 -5.85 4.96 -1.51
CA LEU A 48 -6.86 4.46 -2.44
C LEU A 48 -6.64 2.96 -2.67
N LEU A 49 -7.63 2.15 -2.31
CA LEU A 49 -7.56 0.68 -2.29
C LEU A 49 -8.62 0.07 -3.23
N PRO A 50 -8.37 -1.09 -3.88
CA PRO A 50 -9.41 -1.79 -4.62
C PRO A 50 -10.55 -2.26 -3.70
N GLU A 51 -10.25 -2.54 -2.43
CA GLU A 51 -11.24 -3.01 -1.47
C GLU A 51 -12.12 -1.90 -0.90
N VAL A 52 -11.73 -0.63 -1.02
CA VAL A 52 -12.49 0.53 -0.53
C VAL A 52 -12.75 1.45 -1.74
N PRO A 53 -13.89 1.25 -2.45
CA PRO A 53 -14.26 2.11 -3.56
C PRO A 53 -14.34 3.57 -3.11
N PHE A 54 -13.90 4.47 -3.98
CA PHE A 54 -13.83 5.90 -3.70
C PHE A 54 -14.55 6.68 -4.79
N ASP A 55 -15.09 7.83 -4.42
CA ASP A 55 -15.70 8.77 -5.34
C ASP A 55 -14.64 9.80 -5.79
N ARG A 56 -14.49 9.98 -7.11
CA ARG A 56 -13.48 10.89 -7.66
C ARG A 56 -13.86 12.35 -7.47
N ASP A 57 -15.14 12.69 -7.49
CA ASP A 57 -15.62 14.05 -7.24
C ASP A 57 -15.43 14.39 -5.74
N GLU A 58 -15.75 13.48 -4.82
CA GLU A 58 -15.50 13.71 -3.38
C GLU A 58 -14.00 13.85 -3.06
N LEU A 59 -13.14 13.07 -3.73
CA LEU A 59 -11.70 13.24 -3.63
C LEU A 59 -11.25 14.63 -4.11
N CYS A 60 -11.78 15.11 -5.25
CA CYS A 60 -11.51 16.46 -5.75
C CYS A 60 -11.91 17.54 -4.74
N ASP A 61 -13.08 17.41 -4.10
CA ASP A 61 -13.54 18.35 -3.08
C ASP A 61 -12.63 18.34 -1.85
N ALA A 62 -12.20 17.16 -1.40
CA ALA A 62 -11.25 17.02 -0.28
C ALA A 62 -9.89 17.67 -0.59
N LEU A 63 -9.40 17.53 -1.83
CA LEU A 63 -8.16 18.14 -2.29
C LEU A 63 -8.29 19.67 -2.40
N ASN A 64 -9.38 20.20 -2.96
CA ASN A 64 -9.64 21.65 -2.98
C ASN A 64 -9.68 22.26 -1.57
N ALA A 65 -10.43 21.63 -0.65
CA ALA A 65 -10.49 22.06 0.74
C ALA A 65 -9.11 22.03 1.42
N SER A 66 -8.21 21.16 0.96
CA SER A 66 -6.85 21.12 1.48
C SER A 66 -5.95 22.25 1.04
N VAL A 67 -6.11 22.71 -0.21
CA VAL A 67 -5.38 23.87 -0.74
C VAL A 67 -5.72 25.11 0.08
N ILE A 68 -7.00 25.30 0.38
CA ILE A 68 -7.50 26.42 1.20
C ILE A 68 -6.89 26.41 2.61
N ARG A 69 -6.64 25.22 3.18
CA ARG A 69 -6.03 25.07 4.51
C ARG A 69 -4.51 25.28 4.53
N GLY A 70 -3.88 25.53 3.39
CA GLY A 70 -2.45 25.86 3.32
C GLY A 70 -1.49 24.71 3.65
N LYS A 71 -1.90 23.45 3.42
CA LYS A 71 -1.01 22.30 3.67
C LYS A 71 0.13 22.28 2.62
N LEU A 72 1.38 22.21 3.08
CA LEU A 72 2.58 22.34 2.23
C LEU A 72 2.73 21.22 1.19
N THR A 73 2.32 20.00 1.52
CA THR A 73 2.44 18.82 0.66
C THR A 73 1.28 17.87 0.87
N ARG A 74 0.85 17.18 -0.19
CA ARG A 74 -0.20 16.16 -0.21
C ARG A 74 0.28 14.91 -0.92
N ILE A 75 0.17 13.77 -0.26
CA ILE A 75 0.53 12.47 -0.85
C ILE A 75 -0.71 11.57 -0.89
N ILE A 76 -1.01 11.09 -2.10
CA ILE A 76 -2.02 10.07 -2.37
C ILE A 76 -1.27 8.78 -2.67
N VAL A 77 -1.47 7.74 -1.87
CA VAL A 77 -0.94 6.40 -2.17
C VAL A 77 -2.04 5.58 -2.84
N LEU A 78 -1.79 5.14 -4.06
CA LEU A 78 -2.75 4.43 -4.90
C LEU A 78 -2.30 2.99 -5.13
N ALA A 79 -3.10 2.00 -4.71
CA ALA A 79 -2.87 0.62 -5.12
C ALA A 79 -3.15 0.45 -6.62
N GLU A 80 -2.30 -0.28 -7.35
CA GLU A 80 -2.49 -0.51 -8.80
C GLU A 80 -3.84 -1.15 -9.15
N GLY A 81 -4.40 -1.96 -8.25
CA GLY A 81 -5.74 -2.56 -8.43
C GLY A 81 -6.90 -1.58 -8.27
N ALA A 82 -6.67 -0.39 -7.69
CA ALA A 82 -7.70 0.64 -7.51
C ALA A 82 -7.84 1.57 -8.72
N GLY A 83 -6.85 1.59 -9.63
CA GLY A 83 -6.88 2.38 -10.86
C GLY A 83 -5.52 2.89 -11.32
N SER A 84 -5.54 3.71 -12.36
CA SER A 84 -4.36 4.38 -12.92
C SER A 84 -4.13 5.74 -12.27
N GLY A 85 -2.94 5.96 -11.73
CA GLY A 85 -2.55 7.25 -11.15
C GLY A 85 -2.56 8.37 -12.19
N GLN A 86 -2.22 8.05 -13.45
CA GLN A 86 -2.24 9.02 -14.54
C GLN A 86 -3.65 9.47 -14.89
N GLU A 87 -4.58 8.53 -15.02
CA GLU A 87 -5.99 8.86 -15.31
C GLU A 87 -6.62 9.66 -14.17
N LEU A 88 -6.29 9.32 -12.93
CA LEU A 88 -6.77 10.05 -11.76
C LEU A 88 -6.22 11.48 -11.72
N ALA A 89 -4.92 11.67 -12.00
CA ALA A 89 -4.32 13.01 -12.06
C ALA A 89 -4.96 13.87 -13.17
N THR A 90 -5.16 13.30 -14.36
CA THR A 90 -5.84 14.00 -15.46
C THR A 90 -7.25 14.42 -15.06
N TYR A 91 -8.03 13.51 -14.46
CA TYR A 91 -9.37 13.82 -13.99
C TYR A 91 -9.38 14.94 -12.94
N ILE A 92 -8.47 14.89 -11.96
CA ILE A 92 -8.38 15.92 -10.91
C ILE A 92 -8.00 17.27 -11.53
N HIS A 93 -7.05 17.29 -12.46
CA HIS A 93 -6.64 18.51 -13.16
C HIS A 93 -7.79 19.14 -13.95
N GLU A 94 -8.53 18.34 -14.73
CA GLU A 94 -9.68 18.83 -15.51
C GLU A 94 -10.78 19.40 -14.61
N LYS A 95 -10.99 18.84 -13.42
CA LYS A 95 -12.05 19.25 -12.49
C LYS A 95 -11.67 20.45 -11.61
N THR A 96 -10.41 20.53 -11.19
CA THR A 96 -9.97 21.44 -10.12
C THR A 96 -8.88 22.42 -10.54
N GLY A 97 -8.21 22.17 -11.66
CA GLY A 97 -7.01 22.89 -12.08
C GLY A 97 -5.76 22.58 -11.24
N ILE A 98 -5.84 21.64 -10.29
CA ILE A 98 -4.70 21.22 -9.47
C ILE A 98 -3.77 20.34 -10.32
N GLU A 99 -2.51 20.75 -10.42
CA GLU A 99 -1.44 19.93 -10.97
C GLU A 99 -1.01 18.89 -9.93
N ILE A 100 -1.02 17.61 -10.33
CA ILE A 100 -0.62 16.49 -9.48
C ILE A 100 0.44 15.68 -10.19
N ARG A 101 1.59 15.49 -9.52
CA ARG A 101 2.65 14.65 -10.05
C ARG A 101 2.33 13.18 -9.84
N THR A 102 2.43 12.38 -10.89
CA THR A 102 2.23 10.93 -10.81
C THR A 102 3.57 10.22 -10.78
N ILE A 103 3.72 9.28 -9.84
CA ILE A 103 4.89 8.43 -9.71
C ILE A 103 4.43 6.98 -9.66
N VAL A 104 4.86 6.17 -10.62
CA VAL A 104 4.66 4.73 -10.61
C VAL A 104 5.94 4.07 -10.13
N LEU A 105 5.93 3.52 -8.92
CA LEU A 105 7.15 2.90 -8.35
C LEU A 105 7.54 1.63 -9.11
N GLY A 106 6.55 0.83 -9.53
CA GLY A 106 6.78 -0.40 -10.30
C GLY A 106 7.77 -1.36 -9.64
N TYR A 107 8.73 -1.87 -10.42
CA TYR A 107 9.63 -2.95 -10.04
C TYR A 107 10.63 -2.64 -8.91
N ILE A 108 10.85 -1.37 -8.55
CA ILE A 108 11.74 -1.03 -7.43
C ILE A 108 11.24 -1.63 -6.10
N GLN A 109 9.94 -1.91 -6.02
CA GLN A 109 9.30 -2.56 -4.86
C GLN A 109 9.70 -4.03 -4.68
N ARG A 110 10.19 -4.68 -5.75
CA ARG A 110 10.62 -6.08 -5.73
C ARG A 110 12.14 -6.25 -5.52
N GLY A 111 12.90 -5.15 -5.54
CA GLY A 111 14.34 -5.15 -5.32
C GLY A 111 14.74 -4.62 -3.94
N GLY A 112 16.05 -4.53 -3.70
CA GLY A 112 16.62 -4.01 -2.45
C GLY A 112 16.96 -5.09 -1.41
N SER A 113 17.64 -4.68 -0.35
CA SER A 113 18.01 -5.59 0.73
C SER A 113 16.82 -5.86 1.66
N PRO A 114 16.53 -7.13 2.01
CA PRO A 114 15.44 -7.44 2.93
C PRO A 114 15.73 -6.84 4.31
N CYS A 115 14.67 -6.40 5.00
CA CYS A 115 14.78 -5.86 6.36
C CYS A 115 15.05 -6.98 7.38
N ALA A 116 15.39 -6.61 8.62
CA ALA A 116 15.70 -7.59 9.67
C ALA A 116 14.54 -8.59 9.89
N TYR A 117 13.30 -8.08 9.91
CA TYR A 117 12.11 -8.92 10.05
C TYR A 117 11.98 -9.94 8.92
N ASP A 118 12.08 -9.50 7.66
CA ASP A 118 11.98 -10.40 6.50
C ASP A 118 13.07 -11.48 6.52
N ARG A 119 14.29 -11.14 6.96
CA ARG A 119 15.40 -12.09 7.06
C ARG A 119 15.15 -13.16 8.10
N VAL A 120 14.73 -12.76 9.30
CA VAL A 120 14.42 -13.70 10.40
C VAL A 120 13.26 -14.59 10.01
N LEU A 121 12.16 -14.02 9.52
CA LEU A 121 10.98 -14.77 9.10
C LEU A 121 11.30 -15.77 7.98
N ALA A 122 12.11 -15.38 6.99
CA ALA A 122 12.54 -16.27 5.93
C ALA A 122 13.40 -17.44 6.47
N THR A 123 14.23 -17.20 7.48
CA THR A 123 14.99 -18.26 8.17
C THR A 123 14.05 -19.21 8.91
N GLU A 124 13.09 -18.69 9.68
CA GLU A 124 12.10 -19.52 10.39
C GLU A 124 11.27 -20.37 9.42
N PHE A 125 10.84 -19.78 8.30
CA PHE A 125 10.12 -20.52 7.25
C PHE A 125 10.98 -21.62 6.64
N GLY A 126 12.26 -21.33 6.35
CA GLY A 126 13.20 -22.30 5.79
C GLY A 126 13.48 -23.47 6.73
N VAL A 127 13.65 -23.20 8.03
CA VAL A 127 13.84 -24.24 9.05
C VAL A 127 12.62 -25.13 9.14
N HIS A 128 11.43 -24.56 9.29
CA HIS A 128 10.18 -25.32 9.39
C HIS A 128 9.90 -26.13 8.12
N ALA A 129 10.20 -25.58 6.94
CA ALA A 129 10.10 -26.32 5.68
C ALA A 129 11.05 -27.53 5.64
N ALA A 130 12.28 -27.40 6.14
CA ALA A 130 13.23 -28.49 6.21
C ALA A 130 12.77 -29.59 7.19
N GLU A 131 12.16 -29.22 8.31
CA GLU A 131 11.56 -30.17 9.26
C GLU A 131 10.40 -30.94 8.62
N LEU A 132 9.52 -30.27 7.87
CA LEU A 132 8.43 -30.94 7.15
C LEU A 132 8.94 -31.94 6.11
N ILE A 133 10.04 -31.62 5.41
CA ILE A 133 10.67 -32.54 4.46
C ILE A 133 11.25 -33.75 5.18
N ARG A 134 11.95 -33.54 6.30
CA ARG A 134 12.51 -34.62 7.14
C ARG A 134 11.42 -35.58 7.63
N ASP A 135 10.29 -35.02 8.01
CA ASP A 135 9.15 -35.76 8.57
C ASP A 135 8.20 -36.28 7.46
N GLU A 136 8.63 -36.23 6.20
CA GLU A 136 7.91 -36.71 5.00
C GLU A 136 6.51 -36.07 4.79
N VAL A 137 6.32 -34.84 5.27
CA VAL A 137 5.09 -34.06 5.11
C VAL A 137 5.18 -33.18 3.87
N TYR A 138 4.48 -33.57 2.81
CA TYR A 138 4.46 -32.87 1.52
C TYR A 138 3.10 -32.27 1.18
N GLY A 139 3.05 -31.44 0.14
CA GLY A 139 1.81 -30.82 -0.34
C GLY A 139 1.27 -29.71 0.59
N VAL A 140 2.15 -29.13 1.40
CA VAL A 140 1.83 -28.05 2.35
C VAL A 140 2.68 -26.81 2.09
N THR A 141 2.24 -25.67 2.60
CA THR A 141 2.99 -24.40 2.58
C THR A 141 3.21 -23.90 3.99
N VAL A 142 4.40 -23.39 4.26
CA VAL A 142 4.72 -22.71 5.52
C VAL A 142 4.10 -21.32 5.52
N ALA A 143 3.52 -20.92 6.65
CA ALA A 143 2.89 -19.62 6.82
C ALA A 143 3.08 -19.10 8.25
N LEU A 144 2.96 -17.78 8.42
CA LEU A 144 2.87 -17.13 9.72
C LEU A 144 1.39 -16.92 10.07
N SER A 145 0.96 -17.43 11.23
CA SER A 145 -0.37 -17.17 11.79
C SER A 145 -0.23 -16.60 13.20
N GLY A 146 -0.60 -15.33 13.35
CA GLY A 146 -0.27 -14.56 14.55
C GLY A 146 1.24 -14.50 14.71
N ASN A 147 1.75 -15.09 15.79
CA ASN A 147 3.18 -15.16 16.10
C ASN A 147 3.76 -16.59 16.00
N ASN A 148 3.05 -17.50 15.32
CA ASN A 148 3.43 -18.89 15.20
C ASN A 148 3.68 -19.27 13.74
N ILE A 149 4.74 -20.04 13.51
CA ILE A 149 5.02 -20.68 12.22
C ILE A 149 4.16 -21.94 12.13
N ILE A 150 3.32 -22.00 11.10
CA ILE A 150 2.42 -23.11 10.84
C ILE A 150 2.61 -23.63 9.41
N HIS A 151 1.95 -24.73 9.07
CA HIS A 151 1.81 -25.15 7.68
C HIS A 151 0.35 -25.47 7.36
N ASN A 152 -0.07 -25.16 6.13
CA ASN A 152 -1.42 -25.42 5.62
C ASN A 152 -1.33 -26.23 4.33
N LYS A 153 -2.38 -26.94 3.95
CA LYS A 153 -2.40 -27.66 2.66
C LYS A 153 -2.32 -26.66 1.51
N LEU A 154 -1.47 -26.96 0.53
CA LEU A 154 -1.29 -26.11 -0.64
C LEU A 154 -2.60 -25.93 -1.43
N GLY A 155 -3.42 -26.98 -1.52
CA GLY A 155 -4.71 -26.92 -2.22
C GLY A 155 -5.72 -25.95 -1.60
N ASP A 156 -5.61 -25.67 -0.30
CA ASP A 156 -6.56 -24.80 0.41
C ASP A 156 -6.24 -23.31 0.20
N ILE A 157 -4.99 -22.99 -0.16
CA ILE A 157 -4.49 -21.61 -0.24
C ILE A 157 -4.12 -21.17 -1.66
N ALA A 158 -3.90 -22.11 -2.58
CA ALA A 158 -3.54 -21.79 -3.94
C ALA A 158 -4.65 -20.97 -4.63
N GLY A 159 -4.30 -19.77 -5.11
CA GLY A 159 -5.24 -18.88 -5.80
C GLY A 159 -6.18 -18.10 -4.87
N VAL A 160 -6.10 -18.27 -3.55
CA VAL A 160 -6.91 -17.51 -2.60
C VAL A 160 -6.28 -16.14 -2.36
N ALA A 161 -6.94 -15.09 -2.83
CA ALA A 161 -6.51 -13.72 -2.56
C ALA A 161 -6.75 -13.35 -1.09
N LYS A 162 -5.88 -12.51 -0.53
CA LYS A 162 -6.00 -11.96 0.82
C LYS A 162 -6.31 -10.46 0.75
N PRO A 163 -7.57 -10.06 0.49
CA PRO A 163 -7.95 -8.66 0.41
C PRO A 163 -7.82 -7.99 1.78
N VAL A 164 -7.74 -6.66 1.77
CA VAL A 164 -7.89 -5.84 2.98
C VAL A 164 -9.37 -5.84 3.40
N PRO A 165 -9.73 -6.33 4.59
CA PRO A 165 -11.08 -6.17 5.10
C PRO A 165 -11.37 -4.68 5.37
N LYS A 166 -12.52 -4.19 4.89
CA LYS A 166 -12.95 -2.78 5.08
C LYS A 166 -12.98 -2.37 6.55
N ASP A 167 -13.45 -3.28 7.41
CA ASP A 167 -13.57 -3.04 8.86
C ASP A 167 -12.31 -3.46 9.63
N SER A 168 -11.19 -3.67 8.94
CA SER A 168 -9.94 -4.04 9.60
C SER A 168 -9.45 -2.93 10.53
N ILE A 169 -8.79 -3.34 11.61
CA ILE A 169 -8.15 -2.42 12.56
C ILE A 169 -7.21 -1.43 11.87
N MET A 170 -6.54 -1.84 10.78
CA MET A 170 -5.61 -0.97 10.05
C MET A 170 -6.33 0.10 9.22
N VAL A 171 -7.49 -0.21 8.62
CA VAL A 171 -8.31 0.81 7.95
C VAL A 171 -8.85 1.81 8.97
N GLN A 172 -9.35 1.34 10.12
CA GLN A 172 -9.78 2.21 11.20
C GLN A 172 -8.64 3.06 11.77
N THR A 173 -7.45 2.46 11.92
CA THR A 173 -6.25 3.17 12.38
C THR A 173 -5.89 4.30 11.44
N ALA A 174 -5.87 4.05 10.12
CA ALA A 174 -5.63 5.07 9.10
C ALA A 174 -6.63 6.23 9.21
N ARG A 175 -7.93 5.93 9.35
CA ARG A 175 -8.97 6.97 9.54
C ARG A 175 -8.75 7.78 10.81
N ASN A 176 -8.45 7.11 11.92
CA ASN A 176 -8.26 7.75 13.22
C ASN A 176 -7.06 8.71 13.27
N ILE A 177 -6.04 8.49 12.42
CA ILE A 177 -4.90 9.42 12.27
C ILE A 177 -5.11 10.46 11.16
N GLY A 178 -6.31 10.53 10.58
CA GLY A 178 -6.72 11.54 9.61
C GLY A 178 -6.42 11.21 8.14
N ILE A 179 -6.09 9.95 7.82
CA ILE A 179 -5.98 9.48 6.43
C ILE A 179 -7.37 9.16 5.90
N THR A 180 -7.70 9.65 4.72
CA THR A 180 -8.98 9.32 4.07
C THR A 180 -8.80 8.31 2.94
N PHE A 181 -9.89 7.62 2.58
CA PHE A 181 -9.88 6.61 1.51
C PHE A 181 -10.60 7.10 0.24
N GLY A 182 -10.96 8.39 0.19
CA GLY A 182 -11.75 8.99 -0.89
C GLY A 182 -13.25 8.70 -0.75
N ASP A 183 -13.72 8.61 0.50
CA ASP A 183 -15.09 8.43 0.96
C ASP A 183 -15.38 9.32 2.18
#